data_AF-A0A0F9FCG8-F1
#
_entry.id   AF-A0A0F9FCG8-F1
#
_cell.length_a   1.000
_cell.length_b   1.000
_cell.length_c   1.000
_cell.angle_alpha   90.00
_cell.angle_beta   90.00
_cell.angle_gamma   90.00
#
_symmetry.space_group_name_H-M   'P 1'
#
loop_
_entity.id
_entity.type
_entity.pdbx_description
1 polymer ?
#
loop_
_entity_poly.entity_id
_entity_poly.type
_entity_poly.pdbx_seq_one_letter_code
_entity_poly.pdbx_strand_id
1 'polypeptide(L)' 'MLKKKERPKKEYQINDYLVLKLENKATTIYVDGKQFIQCKFLLLNISSDKVMRWVQNAGL' A
#
# COMPACT_ATOMS: atom_id res chain seq x y z
N MET A 1 -12.40 -5.71 37.92
CA MET A 1 -13.16 -4.95 36.90
C MET A 1 -12.81 -5.50 35.52
N LEU A 2 -13.73 -6.19 34.85
CA LEU A 2 -13.51 -6.67 33.48
C LEU A 2 -13.62 -5.47 32.53
N LYS A 3 -12.50 -5.06 31.91
CA LYS A 3 -12.53 -4.08 30.83
C LYS A 3 -13.34 -4.69 29.67
N LYS A 4 -14.50 -4.12 29.36
CA LYS A 4 -15.27 -4.48 28.16
C LYS A 4 -14.35 -4.27 26.95
N LYS A 5 -14.17 -5.31 26.14
CA LYS A 5 -13.40 -5.25 24.91
C LYS A 5 -14.24 -4.49 23.89
N GLU A 6 -13.89 -3.24 23.61
CA GLU A 6 -14.57 -2.46 22.59
C GLU A 6 -14.42 -3.12 21.22
N ARG A 7 -15.49 -3.06 20.41
CA ARG A 7 -15.42 -3.53 19.03
C ARG A 7 -14.48 -2.61 18.25
N PRO A 8 -13.58 -3.14 17.41
CA PRO A 8 -12.70 -2.31 16.60
C PRO A 8 -13.55 -1.37 15.73
N LYS A 9 -13.22 -0.07 15.78
CA LYS A 9 -13.87 0.93 14.91
C LYS A 9 -13.58 0.59 13.45
N LYS A 10 -14.55 0.84 12.57
CA LYS A 10 -14.35 0.68 11.12
C LYS A 10 -13.44 1.75 10.54
N GLU A 11 -13.34 2.90 11.20
CA GLU A 11 -12.51 4.02 10.78
C GLU A 11 -11.76 4.59 11.99
N TYR A 12 -10.50 4.96 11.78
CA TYR A 12 -9.61 5.50 12.80
C TYR A 12 -8.79 6.66 12.21
N GLN A 13 -9.09 7.87 12.63
CA GLN A 13 -8.36 9.08 12.25
C GLN A 13 -7.10 9.20 13.10
N ILE A 14 -5.94 9.30 12.44
CA ILE A 14 -4.64 9.52 13.11
C ILE A 14 -4.31 11.01 13.15
N ASN A 15 -4.55 11.72 12.05
CA ASN A 15 -4.44 13.18 11.94
C ASN A 15 -5.35 13.69 10.82
N ASP A 16 -5.27 14.98 10.51
CA ASP A 16 -6.12 15.65 9.51
C ASP A 16 -5.96 15.08 8.09
N TYR A 17 -4.85 14.40 7.81
CA TYR A 17 -4.53 13.85 6.49
C TYR A 17 -4.54 12.32 6.47
N LEU A 18 -4.45 11.64 7.62
CA LEU A 18 -4.22 10.19 7.67
C LEU A 18 -5.33 9.46 8.42
N VAL A 19 -5.98 8.53 7.71
CA VAL A 19 -7.11 7.74 8.19
C VAL A 19 -6.88 6.26 7.88
N LEU A 20 -7.17 5.39 8.85
CA LEU A 20 -7.20 3.93 8.66
C LEU A 20 -8.65 3.46 8.57
N LYS A 21 -8.99 2.65 7.58
CA LYS A 21 -10.32 2.04 7.44
C LYS A 21 -10.23 0.52 7.40
N LEU A 22 -11.07 -0.15 8.18
CA LEU A 22 -11.24 -1.60 8.13
C LEU A 22 -12.32 -1.93 7.09
N GLU A 23 -11.87 -2.28 5.88
CA GLU A 23 -12.70 -2.54 4.71
C GLU A 23 -12.29 -3.90 4.14
N ASN A 24 -13.25 -4.74 3.71
CA ASN A 24 -12.95 -6.07 3.15
C ASN A 24 -12.05 -6.96 4.03
N LYS A 25 -12.18 -6.85 5.37
CA LYS A 25 -11.34 -7.56 6.36
C LYS A 25 -9.84 -7.17 6.32
N ALA A 26 -9.51 -6.05 5.67
CA ALA A 26 -8.17 -5.49 5.61
C ALA A 26 -8.17 -4.05 6.11
N THR A 27 -7.03 -3.59 6.65
CA THR A 27 -6.85 -2.18 7.00
C THR A 27 -6.28 -1.44 5.81
N THR A 28 -7.03 -0.49 5.27
CA THR A 28 -6.61 0.40 4.19
C THR A 28 -6.18 1.73 4.77
N ILE A 29 -5.01 2.22 4.34
CA ILE A 29 -4.49 3.55 4.71
C ILE A 29 -4.99 4.55 3.68
N TYR A 30 -5.49 5.69 4.14
CA TYR A 30 -5.85 6.83 3.31
C TYR A 30 -4.99 8.03 3.70
N VAL A 31 -4.44 8.72 2.69
CA VAL A 31 -3.69 9.97 2.83
C VAL A 31 -4.41 11.03 2.01
N ASP A 32 -4.82 12.12 2.65
CA ASP A 32 -5.57 13.23 2.05
C ASP A 32 -6.82 12.74 1.28
N GLY A 33 -7.59 11.86 1.93
CA GLY A 33 -8.80 11.26 1.37
C GLY A 33 -8.57 10.21 0.27
N LYS A 34 -7.33 9.97 -0.17
CA LYS A 34 -6.99 9.00 -1.22
C LYS A 34 -6.39 7.74 -0.64
N GLN A 35 -6.76 6.58 -1.19
CA GLN A 35 -6.16 5.32 -0.79
C GLN A 35 -4.64 5.36 -1.03
N PHE A 36 -3.87 5.07 0.00
CA PHE A 36 -2.42 4.94 -0.09
C PHE A 36 -2.08 3.62 -0.79
N ILE A 37 -1.68 3.73 -2.06
CA ILE A 37 -1.23 2.60 -2.86
C ILE A 37 0.29 2.51 -2.71
N GLN A 38 0.78 1.48 -2.02
CA GLN A 38 2.22 1.25 -1.92
C GLN A 38 2.76 0.79 -3.28
N CYS A 39 3.38 1.70 -4.03
CA CYS A 39 4.18 1.33 -5.19
C CYS A 39 5.47 0.65 -4.71
N LYS A 40 5.62 -0.64 -5.02
CA LYS A 40 6.91 -1.33 -4.85
C LYS A 40 7.82 -0.90 -6.01
N PHE A 41 8.78 -0.03 -5.74
CA PHE A 41 9.86 0.23 -6.70
C PHE A 41 10.90 -0.89 -6.59
N LEU A 42 11.11 -1.61 -7.69
CA LEU A 42 12.17 -2.61 -7.77
C LEU A 42 13.44 -1.92 -8.27
N LEU A 43 14.34 -1.55 -7.36
CA LEU A 43 15.66 -1.04 -7.71
C LEU A 43 16.54 -2.22 -8.13
N LEU A 44 16.68 -2.44 -9.44
CA LEU A 44 17.57 -3.47 -9.98
C LEU A 44 18.94 -2.87 -10.29
N ASN A 45 19.99 -3.44 -9.70
CA ASN A 45 21.38 -3.16 -10.10
C ASN A 45 21.79 -4.10 -11.24
N ILE A 46 21.16 -3.95 -12.41
CA ILE A 46 21.48 -4.73 -13.61
C ILE A 46 21.96 -3.79 -14.71
N SER A 47 22.94 -4.25 -15.51
CA SER A 47 23.40 -3.46 -16.65
C SER A 47 22.26 -3.24 -17.65
N SER A 48 22.23 -2.05 -18.25
CA SER A 48 21.26 -1.69 -19.28
C SER A 48 21.21 -2.74 -20.40
N ASP A 49 22.34 -3.31 -20.76
CA ASP A 49 22.44 -4.31 -21.83
C ASP A 49 21.66 -5.60 -21.51
N LYS A 50 21.61 -5.98 -20.24
CA LYS A 50 20.79 -7.12 -19.80
C LYS A 50 19.30 -6.80 -19.91
N VAL A 51 18.89 -5.57 -19.57
CA VAL A 51 17.51 -5.10 -19.72
C VAL A 51 17.11 -5.05 -21.19
N MET A 52 17.95 -4.46 -22.05
CA MET A 52 17.67 -4.31 -23.48
C MET A 52 17.54 -5.66 -24.17
N ARG A 53 18.37 -6.65 -23.82
CA ARG A 53 18.23 -8.02 -24.30
C ARG A 53 16.87 -8.62 -23.93
N TRP A 54 16.35 -8.34 -22.74
CA TRP A 54 15.05 -8.87 -22.32
C TRP A 54 13.90 -8.21 -23.08
N VAL A 55 13.96 -6.88 -23.28
CA VAL A 55 12.97 -6.13 -24.07
C VAL A 55 12.93 -6.62 -25.52
N GLN A 56 14.09 -6.86 -26.15
CA GLN A 56 14.17 -7.33 -27.54
C GLN A 56 13.58 -8.75 -27.75
N ASN A 57 13.63 -9.61 -26.73
CA ASN A 57 13.05 -10.95 -26.79
C ASN A 57 11.56 -10.98 -26.41
N ALA A 58 11.04 -9.90 -25.81
CA ALA A 58 9.66 -9.81 -25.34
C ALA A 58 8.68 -9.29 -26.40
N GLY A 59 9.14 -8.92 -27.60
CA GLY A 59 8.27 -8.57 -28.73
C GLY A 59 7.25 -7.46 -28.42
N LEU A 60 7.74 -6.29 -27.99
CA LEU A 60 7.03 -5.02 -28.15
C LEU A 60 7.55 -4.28 -29.38
#